data_AF-A0A3A9K5L3-F1
#
_entry.id   AF-A0A3A9K5L3-F1
#
_cell.length_a   1.000
_cell.length_b   1.000
_cell.length_c   1.000
_cell.angle_alpha   90.00
_cell.angle_beta   90.00
_cell.angle_gamma   90.00
#
_symmetry.space_group_name_H-M   'P 1'
#
loop_
_entity.id
_entity.type
_entity.pdbx_description
1 polymer ?
#
loop_
_entity_poly.entity_id
_entity_poly.type
_entity_poly.pdbx_seq_one_letter_code
_entity_poly.pdbx_strand_id
1 'polypeptide(L)'
;MEAFNESIPRIIEEAGWLAPVLFILLHVIRPLLFLPVIVICIAGGYFFGFIHGTIYSIIGLTLMSGMFFKLIEIFPGFRTKITRLKQKVFRDRILTIGQVMILRMMPFVHFHLLSLYLMEMTTSYRQYIKYSVGGVILPSVLFTAFGQAITEMPWYVSLLFFGLLAVIFYYLGKRGTVVYKWERFFHRKAV
;
A
#
# COMPACT_ATOMS: atom_id res chain seq x y z
N MET A 1 -26.43 -0.54 17.03
CA MET A 1 -25.11 -1.10 16.65
C MET A 1 -25.23 -2.55 16.19
N GLU A 2 -26.14 -3.35 16.74
CA GLU A 2 -26.39 -4.74 16.30
C GLU A 2 -26.93 -4.84 14.86
N ALA A 3 -27.85 -3.96 14.45
CA ALA A 3 -28.39 -3.96 13.09
C ALA A 3 -27.34 -3.72 11.99
N PHE A 4 -26.30 -2.93 12.26
CA PHE A 4 -25.23 -2.65 11.27
C PHE A 4 -24.25 -3.83 11.14
N ASN A 5 -23.92 -4.47 12.26
CA ASN A 5 -23.05 -5.64 12.29
C ASN A 5 -23.69 -6.89 11.66
N GLU A 6 -25.02 -7.03 11.67
CA GLU A 6 -25.71 -8.11 10.95
C GLU A 6 -25.93 -7.82 9.46
N SER A 7 -26.03 -6.54 9.07
CA SER A 7 -26.31 -6.16 7.69
C SER A 7 -25.10 -6.39 6.76
N ILE A 8 -23.89 -6.11 7.24
CA ILE A 8 -22.66 -6.23 6.43
C ILE A 8 -22.39 -7.68 6.00
N PRO A 9 -22.42 -8.69 6.89
CA PRO A 9 -22.26 -10.09 6.51
C PRO A 9 -23.34 -10.55 5.54
N ARG A 10 -24.61 -10.18 5.75
CA ARG A 10 -25.73 -10.54 4.86
C ARG A 10 -25.57 -9.95 3.47
N ILE A 11 -25.17 -8.69 3.34
CA ILE A 11 -24.93 -8.05 2.03
C ILE A 11 -23.78 -8.74 1.29
N ILE A 12 -22.75 -9.20 2.00
CA ILE A 12 -21.62 -9.93 1.40
C ILE A 12 -22.02 -11.35 0.99
N GLU A 13 -22.81 -12.05 1.83
CA GLU A 13 -23.37 -13.36 1.51
C GLU A 13 -24.36 -13.28 0.33
N GLU A 14 -25.23 -12.27 0.30
CA GLU A 14 -26.16 -12.00 -0.81
C GLU A 14 -25.44 -11.58 -2.09
N ALA A 15 -24.31 -10.85 -1.98
CA ALA A 15 -23.48 -10.52 -3.13
C ALA A 15 -22.75 -11.74 -3.72
N GLY A 16 -22.52 -12.80 -2.92
CA GLY A 16 -21.89 -14.03 -3.35
C GLY A 16 -20.58 -13.80 -4.12
N TRP A 17 -20.54 -14.22 -5.39
CA TRP A 17 -19.38 -14.09 -6.27
C TRP A 17 -19.05 -12.64 -6.69
N LEU A 18 -19.98 -11.68 -6.52
CA LEU A 18 -19.75 -10.27 -6.86
C LEU A 18 -18.84 -9.57 -5.85
N ALA A 19 -18.87 -9.97 -4.58
CA ALA A 19 -18.05 -9.38 -3.53
C ALA A 19 -16.55 -9.35 -3.85
N PRO A 20 -15.89 -10.47 -4.25
CA PRO A 20 -14.47 -10.45 -4.61
C PRO A 20 -14.19 -9.63 -5.88
N VAL A 21 -15.11 -9.61 -6.85
CA VAL A 21 -14.96 -8.82 -8.08
C VAL A 21 -14.97 -7.33 -7.75
N LEU A 22 -15.94 -6.87 -6.97
CA LEU A 22 -16.03 -5.48 -6.52
C LEU A 22 -14.79 -5.07 -5.71
N PHE A 23 -14.28 -5.96 -4.87
CA PHE A 23 -13.06 -5.73 -4.10
C PHE A 23 -11.80 -5.57 -4.97
N ILE A 24 -11.69 -6.38 -6.03
CA ILE A 24 -10.60 -6.25 -7.03
C ILE A 24 -10.74 -4.94 -7.82
N LEU A 25 -11.96 -4.56 -8.19
CA LEU A 25 -12.22 -3.28 -8.86
C LEU A 25 -11.90 -2.09 -7.96
N LEU A 26 -12.19 -2.19 -6.66
CA LEU A 26 -11.86 -1.16 -5.68
C LEU A 26 -10.34 -0.91 -5.63
N HIS A 27 -9.52 -1.95 -5.74
CA HIS A 27 -8.06 -1.81 -5.83
C HIS A 27 -7.59 -1.02 -7.06
N VAL A 28 -8.36 -1.07 -8.16
CA VAL A 28 -8.06 -0.33 -9.39
C VAL A 28 -8.57 1.12 -9.30
N ILE A 29 -9.75 1.31 -8.73
CA ILE A 29 -10.42 2.62 -8.66
C ILE A 29 -9.87 3.48 -7.50
N ARG A 30 -9.24 2.88 -6.49
CA ARG A 30 -8.70 3.58 -5.31
C ARG A 30 -7.93 4.88 -5.59
N PRO A 31 -7.11 5.04 -6.66
CA PRO A 31 -6.36 6.28 -6.86
C PRO A 31 -7.28 7.44 -7.21
N LEU A 32 -8.45 7.17 -7.82
CA LEU A 32 -9.49 8.15 -8.10
C LEU A 32 -10.23 8.57 -6.83
N LEU A 33 -10.31 7.65 -5.86
CA LEU A 33 -10.94 7.86 -4.56
C LEU A 33 -9.96 8.36 -3.49
N PHE A 34 -8.68 8.54 -3.84
CA PHE A 34 -7.60 8.88 -2.91
C PHE A 34 -7.49 7.92 -1.70
N LEU A 35 -7.86 6.65 -1.90
CA LEU A 35 -7.83 5.64 -0.84
C LEU A 35 -6.44 5.01 -0.71
N PRO A 36 -5.85 5.01 0.51
CA PRO A 36 -4.56 4.36 0.74
C PRO A 36 -4.63 2.85 0.52
N VAL A 37 -3.54 2.28 0.00
CA VAL A 37 -3.41 0.82 -0.24
C VAL A 37 -3.70 0.00 1.01
N ILE A 38 -3.13 0.44 2.14
CA ILE A 38 -3.24 -0.24 3.43
C ILE A 38 -4.70 -0.44 3.87
N VAL A 39 -5.56 0.56 3.65
CA VAL A 39 -6.98 0.51 4.05
C VAL A 39 -7.70 -0.59 3.29
N ILE A 40 -7.46 -0.69 1.98
CA ILE A 40 -8.12 -1.68 1.14
C ILE A 40 -7.62 -3.10 1.47
N CYS A 41 -6.31 -3.28 1.70
CA CYS A 41 -5.79 -4.60 2.08
C CYS A 41 -6.31 -5.07 3.45
N ILE A 42 -6.39 -4.17 4.45
CA ILE A 42 -6.97 -4.48 5.77
C ILE A 42 -8.45 -4.86 5.60
N ALA A 43 -9.21 -4.11 4.80
CA ALA A 43 -10.60 -4.44 4.48
C ALA A 43 -10.72 -5.82 3.83
N GLY A 44 -9.77 -6.21 2.96
CA GLY A 44 -9.74 -7.54 2.37
C GLY A 44 -9.61 -8.66 3.40
N GLY A 45 -8.73 -8.47 4.39
CA GLY A 45 -8.60 -9.39 5.51
C GLY A 45 -9.84 -9.45 6.40
N TYR A 46 -10.48 -8.30 6.63
CA TYR A 46 -11.70 -8.18 7.42
C TYR A 46 -12.90 -8.87 6.76
N PHE A 47 -13.10 -8.68 5.45
CA PHE A 47 -14.27 -9.21 4.74
C PHE A 47 -14.11 -10.64 4.22
N PHE A 48 -12.91 -11.02 3.76
CA PHE A 48 -12.67 -12.31 3.09
C PHE A 48 -11.71 -13.23 3.85
N GLY A 49 -11.20 -12.80 4.99
CA GLY A 49 -10.13 -13.48 5.72
C GLY A 49 -8.77 -13.34 5.04
N PHE A 50 -7.75 -13.91 5.66
CA PHE A 50 -6.35 -13.79 5.31
C PHE A 50 -6.05 -14.41 3.95
N ILE A 51 -6.46 -15.65 3.71
CA ILE A 51 -6.10 -16.38 2.49
C ILE A 51 -6.75 -15.73 1.26
N HIS A 52 -8.08 -15.64 1.24
CA HIS A 52 -8.81 -15.07 0.11
C HIS A 52 -8.56 -13.56 -0.03
N GLY A 53 -8.54 -12.81 1.07
CA GLY A 53 -8.21 -11.38 1.07
C GLY A 53 -6.81 -11.11 0.51
N THR A 54 -5.82 -11.94 0.81
CA THR A 54 -4.47 -11.83 0.23
C THR A 54 -4.48 -12.08 -1.27
N ILE A 55 -5.13 -13.16 -1.72
CA ILE A 55 -5.21 -13.52 -3.14
C ILE A 55 -5.89 -12.40 -3.92
N TYR A 56 -7.05 -11.93 -3.47
CA TYR A 56 -7.78 -10.85 -4.15
C TYR A 56 -7.02 -9.52 -4.12
N SER A 57 -6.32 -9.20 -3.03
CA SER A 57 -5.49 -8.00 -2.94
C SER A 57 -4.32 -8.06 -3.92
N ILE A 58 -3.63 -9.20 -4.04
CA ILE A 58 -2.56 -9.40 -5.02
C ILE A 58 -3.09 -9.23 -6.45
N ILE A 59 -4.26 -9.82 -6.77
CA ILE A 59 -4.88 -9.69 -8.10
C ILE A 59 -5.21 -8.22 -8.39
N GLY A 60 -5.90 -7.53 -7.49
CA GLY A 60 -6.26 -6.12 -7.65
C GLY A 60 -5.06 -5.19 -7.79
N LEU A 61 -4.03 -5.38 -6.96
CA LEU A 61 -2.78 -4.61 -7.05
C LEU A 61 -2.02 -4.88 -8.35
N THR A 62 -2.01 -6.13 -8.80
CA THR A 62 -1.36 -6.52 -10.06
C THR A 62 -2.08 -5.86 -11.24
N LEU A 63 -3.40 -5.94 -11.27
CA LEU A 63 -4.24 -5.30 -12.28
C LEU A 63 -4.00 -3.79 -12.33
N MET A 64 -4.01 -3.13 -11.17
CA MET A 64 -3.71 -1.70 -11.07
C MET A 64 -2.31 -1.37 -11.61
N SER A 65 -1.30 -2.17 -11.28
CA SER A 65 0.06 -1.97 -11.77
C SER A 65 0.19 -2.17 -13.28
N GLY A 66 -0.55 -3.13 -13.86
CA GLY A 66 -0.59 -3.38 -15.29
C GLY A 66 -1.32 -2.29 -16.06
N MET A 67 -2.45 -1.81 -15.54
CA MET A 67 -3.17 -0.65 -16.08
C MET A 67 -2.29 0.59 -16.05
N PHE A 68 -1.56 0.82 -14.96
CA PHE A 68 -0.65 1.94 -14.84
C PHE A 68 0.49 1.87 -15.88
N PHE A 69 1.09 0.70 -16.10
CA PHE A 69 2.10 0.52 -17.16
C PHE A 69 1.55 0.91 -18.54
N LYS A 70 0.38 0.38 -18.91
CA LYS A 70 -0.26 0.68 -20.20
C LYS A 70 -0.59 2.17 -20.32
N LEU A 71 -1.05 2.80 -19.24
CA LEU A 71 -1.33 4.22 -19.21
C LEU A 71 -0.08 5.04 -19.55
N ILE A 72 1.08 4.72 -18.95
CA ILE A 72 2.32 5.43 -19.26
C ILE A 72 2.79 5.19 -20.70
N GLU A 73 2.59 3.98 -21.23
CA GLU A 73 2.96 3.62 -22.59
C GLU A 73 2.13 4.39 -23.65
N ILE A 74 0.84 4.62 -23.37
CA ILE A 74 -0.07 5.38 -24.26
C ILE A 74 0.25 6.88 -24.30
N PHE A 75 0.81 7.45 -23.23
CA PHE A 75 1.09 8.89 -23.12
C PHE A 75 2.61 9.20 -23.25
N PRO A 76 3.17 9.32 -24.48
CA PRO A 76 4.61 9.48 -24.71
C PRO A 76 5.20 10.77 -24.11
N GLY A 77 4.39 11.83 -24.00
CA GLY A 77 4.79 13.07 -23.32
C GLY A 77 5.04 12.90 -21.82
N PHE A 78 4.38 11.93 -21.18
CA PHE A 78 4.63 11.59 -19.78
C PHE A 78 5.88 10.71 -19.65
N ARG A 79 6.05 9.75 -20.57
CA ARG A 79 7.24 8.89 -20.65
C ARG A 79 8.55 9.69 -20.72
N THR A 80 8.61 10.71 -21.57
CA THR A 80 9.80 11.57 -21.70
C THR A 80 10.10 12.37 -20.43
N LYS A 81 9.08 12.84 -19.69
CA LYS A 81 9.26 13.48 -18.38
C LYS A 81 9.81 12.50 -17.34
N ILE A 82 9.34 11.25 -17.36
CA ILE A 82 9.84 10.20 -16.46
C ILE A 82 11.29 9.84 -16.77
N THR A 83 11.66 9.72 -18.04
CA THR A 83 13.06 9.50 -18.44
C THR A 83 13.98 10.65 -18.03
N ARG A 84 13.48 11.89 -17.94
CA ARG A 84 14.24 13.01 -17.35
C ARG A 84 14.31 12.93 -15.83
N LEU A 85 13.24 12.48 -15.17
CA LEU A 85 13.20 12.24 -13.73
C LEU A 85 14.16 11.11 -13.32
N LYS A 86 14.30 10.07 -14.14
CA LYS A 86 15.29 8.98 -14.03
C LYS A 86 16.69 9.53 -13.74
N GLN A 87 17.17 10.45 -14.57
CA GLN A 87 18.52 11.00 -14.44
C GLN A 87 18.73 11.85 -13.17
N LYS A 88 17.67 12.49 -12.67
CA LYS A 88 17.76 13.38 -11.50
C LYS A 88 17.57 12.67 -10.17
N VAL A 89 16.65 11.70 -10.10
CA VAL A 89 16.19 11.10 -8.83
C VAL A 89 16.77 9.71 -8.62
N PHE A 90 16.93 8.92 -9.69
CA PHE A 90 17.32 7.53 -9.62
C PHE A 90 18.71 7.35 -10.24
N ARG A 91 19.75 7.78 -9.53
CA ARG A 91 21.15 7.38 -9.81
C ARG A 91 21.22 5.86 -9.75
N ASP A 92 21.56 5.17 -10.84
CA ASP A 92 21.93 3.74 -11.11
C ASP A 92 21.73 2.64 -10.04
N ARG A 93 20.95 2.89 -9.00
CA ARG A 93 20.62 1.98 -7.91
C ARG A 93 19.52 1.09 -8.43
N ILE A 94 19.67 -0.19 -8.19
CA ILE A 94 18.74 -1.26 -8.51
C ILE A 94 18.13 -1.69 -7.18
N LEU A 95 16.82 -1.53 -6.99
CA LEU A 95 16.16 -2.08 -5.80
C LEU A 95 15.91 -3.57 -5.96
N THR A 96 16.11 -4.32 -4.88
CA THR A 96 15.73 -5.73 -4.82
C THR A 96 14.21 -5.87 -4.60
N ILE A 97 13.65 -7.04 -4.91
CA ILE A 97 12.22 -7.33 -4.67
C ILE A 97 11.87 -7.11 -3.19
N GLY A 98 12.74 -7.54 -2.26
CA GLY A 98 12.53 -7.34 -0.82
C GLY A 98 12.49 -5.86 -0.42
N GLN A 99 13.37 -5.02 -0.98
CA GLN A 99 13.33 -3.58 -0.74
C GLN A 99 12.04 -2.95 -1.26
N VAL A 100 11.59 -3.38 -2.45
CA VAL A 100 10.34 -2.92 -3.06
C VAL A 100 9.14 -3.30 -2.17
N MET A 101 9.13 -4.52 -1.64
CA MET A 101 8.11 -4.97 -0.69
C MET A 101 8.05 -4.09 0.55
N ILE A 102 9.20 -3.86 1.20
CA ILE A 102 9.29 -3.01 2.41
C ILE A 102 8.84 -1.58 2.10
N LEU A 103 9.29 -1.01 0.99
CA LEU A 103 8.91 0.34 0.58
C LEU A 103 7.41 0.46 0.29
N ARG A 104 6.76 -0.56 -0.28
CA ARG A 104 5.30 -0.57 -0.51
C ARG A 104 4.48 -0.69 0.76
N MET A 105 5.06 -1.20 1.85
CA MET A 105 4.41 -1.18 3.15
C MET A 105 4.41 0.21 3.78
N MET A 106 5.38 1.05 3.43
CA MET A 106 5.49 2.38 4.02
C MET A 106 4.36 3.29 3.48
N PRO A 107 3.56 3.92 4.36
CA PRO A 107 2.41 4.74 3.93
C PRO A 107 2.83 6.01 3.17
N PHE A 108 4.06 6.47 3.38
CA PHE A 108 4.59 7.70 2.75
C PHE A 108 5.05 7.49 1.31
N VAL A 109 5.32 6.23 0.92
CA VAL A 109 5.80 5.89 -0.43
C VAL A 109 4.61 5.52 -1.30
N HIS A 110 4.30 6.40 -2.27
CA HIS A 110 3.16 6.18 -3.16
C HIS A 110 3.37 4.97 -4.06
N PHE A 111 2.33 4.14 -4.19
CA PHE A 111 2.36 2.93 -5.02
C PHE A 111 2.78 3.20 -6.47
N HIS A 112 2.29 4.30 -7.05
CA HIS A 112 2.59 4.71 -8.43
C HIS A 112 4.06 5.10 -8.61
N LEU A 113 4.69 5.71 -7.62
CA LEU A 113 6.10 6.09 -7.69
C LEU A 113 6.99 4.86 -7.82
N LEU A 114 6.74 3.84 -7.00
CA LEU A 114 7.54 2.63 -7.06
C LEU A 114 7.21 1.80 -8.30
N SER A 115 5.97 1.84 -8.76
CA SER A 115 5.56 1.24 -10.04
C SER A 115 6.29 1.88 -11.23
N LEU A 116 6.46 3.22 -11.25
CA LEU A 116 7.30 3.90 -12.25
C LEU A 116 8.75 3.46 -12.18
N TYR A 117 9.28 3.39 -10.97
CA TYR A 117 10.66 2.97 -10.76
C TYR A 117 10.91 1.53 -11.25
N LEU A 118 10.00 0.60 -10.94
CA LEU A 118 10.05 -0.77 -11.46
C LEU A 118 9.96 -0.81 -12.97
N MET A 119 9.08 0.00 -13.57
CA MET A 119 8.96 0.09 -15.03
C MET A 119 10.27 0.51 -15.68
N GLU A 120 10.98 1.48 -15.11
CA GLU A 120 12.29 1.95 -15.61
C GLU A 120 13.40 0.91 -15.44
N MET A 121 13.35 0.06 -14.41
CA MET A 121 14.33 -1.01 -14.19
C MET A 121 14.14 -2.22 -15.10
N THR A 122 12.96 -2.36 -15.72
CA THR A 122 12.60 -3.55 -16.50
C THR A 122 12.54 -3.24 -17.99
N THR A 123 12.95 -4.21 -18.80
CA THR A 123 13.00 -4.03 -20.27
C THR A 123 11.71 -4.45 -20.96
N SER A 124 10.82 -5.17 -20.27
CA SER A 124 9.59 -5.73 -20.84
C SER A 124 8.44 -5.73 -19.84
N TYR A 125 7.20 -5.62 -20.34
CA TYR A 125 5.98 -5.71 -19.55
C TYR A 125 5.93 -6.98 -18.67
N ARG A 126 6.41 -8.12 -19.18
CA ARG A 126 6.43 -9.38 -18.43
C ARG A 126 7.36 -9.31 -17.22
N GLN A 127 8.54 -8.72 -17.38
CA GLN A 127 9.46 -8.53 -16.25
C GLN A 127 8.87 -7.56 -15.24
N TYR A 128 8.34 -6.43 -15.72
CA TYR A 128 7.65 -5.45 -14.87
C TYR A 128 6.57 -6.09 -13.99
N ILE A 129 5.67 -6.88 -14.58
CA ILE A 129 4.60 -7.56 -13.83
C ILE A 129 5.19 -8.53 -12.81
N LYS A 130 6.21 -9.33 -13.15
CA LYS A 130 6.86 -10.25 -12.19
C LYS A 130 7.42 -9.51 -10.98
N TYR A 131 8.16 -8.43 -11.19
CA TYR A 131 8.72 -7.61 -10.10
C TYR A 131 7.63 -6.90 -9.30
N SER A 132 6.59 -6.40 -9.98
CA SER A 132 5.46 -5.72 -9.33
C SER A 132 4.62 -6.68 -8.49
N VAL A 133 4.36 -7.90 -8.97
CA VAL A 133 3.68 -8.96 -8.22
C VAL A 133 4.52 -9.32 -6.99
N GLY A 134 5.82 -9.61 -7.17
CA GLY A 134 6.71 -9.89 -6.05
C GLY A 134 6.72 -8.78 -5.00
N GLY A 135 6.73 -7.53 -5.45
CA GLY A 135 6.69 -6.34 -4.60
C GLY A 135 5.40 -6.14 -3.79
N VAL A 136 4.27 -6.76 -4.17
CA VAL A 136 3.01 -6.64 -3.41
C VAL A 136 2.72 -7.79 -2.46
N ILE A 137 3.42 -8.92 -2.57
CA ILE A 137 3.12 -10.12 -1.77
C ILE A 137 3.17 -9.81 -0.27
N LEU A 138 4.27 -9.24 0.23
CA LEU A 138 4.46 -8.98 1.66
C LEU A 138 3.48 -7.91 2.18
N PRO A 139 3.29 -6.75 1.53
CA PRO A 139 2.24 -5.81 1.92
C PRO A 139 0.85 -6.45 1.98
N SER A 140 0.48 -7.23 0.95
CA SER A 140 -0.83 -7.90 0.90
C SER A 140 -0.99 -8.86 2.08
N VAL A 141 -0.03 -9.77 2.29
CA VAL A 141 -0.04 -10.75 3.37
C VAL A 141 -0.14 -10.08 4.74
N LEU A 142 0.69 -9.07 5.02
CA LEU A 142 0.73 -8.46 6.34
C LEU A 142 -0.53 -7.66 6.65
N PHE A 143 -1.02 -6.87 5.70
CA PHE A 143 -2.19 -6.03 5.92
C PHE A 143 -3.49 -6.82 5.97
N THR A 144 -3.63 -7.88 5.18
CA THR A 144 -4.81 -8.77 5.26
C THR A 144 -4.76 -9.62 6.52
N ALA A 145 -3.59 -10.11 6.94
CA ALA A 145 -3.43 -10.82 8.21
C ALA A 145 -3.83 -9.92 9.39
N PHE A 146 -3.41 -8.66 9.36
CA PHE A 146 -3.81 -7.67 10.36
C PHE A 146 -5.33 -7.42 10.34
N GLY A 147 -5.93 -7.34 9.15
CA GLY A 147 -7.39 -7.22 8.99
C GLY A 147 -8.16 -8.36 9.63
N GLN A 148 -7.76 -9.61 9.39
CA GLN A 148 -8.37 -10.78 10.03
C GLN A 148 -8.10 -10.81 11.55
N ALA A 149 -6.89 -10.47 11.98
CA ALA A 149 -6.56 -10.45 13.41
C ALA A 149 -7.46 -9.49 14.20
N ILE A 150 -7.83 -8.33 13.62
CA ILE A 150 -8.76 -7.39 14.25
C ILE A 150 -10.16 -8.01 14.42
N THR A 151 -10.62 -8.85 13.48
CA THR A 151 -11.94 -9.50 13.59
C THR A 151 -12.01 -10.60 14.63
N GLU A 152 -10.89 -11.30 14.86
CA GLU A 152 -10.83 -12.42 15.80
C GLU A 152 -10.55 -11.96 17.24
N MET A 153 -9.99 -10.76 17.41
CA MET A 153 -9.72 -10.20 18.74
C MET A 153 -11.00 -9.74 19.42
N PRO A 154 -11.25 -10.15 20.67
CA PRO A 154 -12.32 -9.57 21.48
C PRO A 154 -12.13 -8.06 21.62
N TRP A 155 -13.23 -7.31 21.63
CA TRP A 155 -13.22 -5.84 21.64
C TRP A 155 -12.37 -5.23 22.78
N TYR A 156 -12.28 -5.91 23.94
CA TYR A 156 -11.44 -5.47 25.07
C TYR A 156 -9.94 -5.60 24.78
N VAL A 157 -9.51 -6.59 23.98
CA VAL A 157 -8.11 -6.76 23.55
C VAL A 157 -7.75 -5.66 22.54
N SER A 158 -8.66 -5.34 21.61
CA SER A 158 -8.46 -4.21 20.69
C SER A 158 -8.35 -2.89 21.45
N LEU A 159 -9.22 -2.66 22.44
CA LEU A 159 -9.16 -1.47 23.30
C LEU A 159 -7.84 -1.38 24.07
N LEU A 160 -7.37 -2.50 24.63
CA LEU A 160 -6.07 -2.59 25.31
C LEU A 160 -4.90 -2.29 24.35
N PHE A 161 -4.93 -2.84 23.13
CA PHE A 161 -3.90 -2.62 22.11
C PHE A 161 -3.81 -1.14 21.72
N PHE A 162 -4.93 -0.50 21.41
CA PHE A 162 -4.95 0.93 21.08
C PHE A 162 -4.58 1.80 22.30
N GLY A 163 -5.01 1.43 23.51
CA GLY A 163 -4.60 2.09 24.75
C GLY A 163 -3.09 2.02 24.97
N LEU A 164 -2.48 0.85 24.76
CA LEU A 164 -1.04 0.65 24.85
C LEU A 164 -0.28 1.45 23.79
N LEU A 165 -0.77 1.49 22.55
CA LEU A 165 -0.21 2.35 21.49
C LEU A 165 -0.28 3.83 21.86
N ALA A 166 -1.41 4.31 22.41
CA ALA A 166 -1.57 5.69 22.86
C ALA A 166 -0.61 6.02 24.01
N VAL A 167 -0.42 5.10 24.95
CA VAL A 167 0.55 5.24 26.06
C VAL A 167 1.98 5.29 25.51
N ILE A 168 2.36 4.40 24.60
CA ILE A 168 3.68 4.42 23.94
C ILE A 168 3.88 5.74 23.20
N PHE A 169 2.89 6.17 22.40
CA PHE A 169 2.93 7.44 21.68
C PHE A 169 3.15 8.62 22.63
N TYR A 170 2.41 8.66 23.74
CA TYR A 170 2.56 9.68 24.78
C TYR A 170 3.96 9.64 25.42
N TYR A 171 4.48 8.46 25.78
CA TYR A 171 5.81 8.32 26.36
C TYR A 171 6.94 8.70 25.40
N LEU A 172 6.82 8.32 24.12
CA LEU A 172 7.76 8.71 23.08
C LEU A 172 7.74 10.22 22.84
N GLY A 173 6.55 10.84 22.85
CA GLY A 173 6.38 12.29 22.79
C GLY A 173 7.00 13.01 23.98
N LYS A 174 6.87 12.44 25.19
CA LYS A 174 7.46 13.00 26.42
C LYS A 174 8.99 12.91 26.46
N ARG A 175 9.59 11.92 25.79
CA ARG A 175 11.06 11.77 25.64
C ARG A 175 11.61 12.48 24.39
N GLY A 176 10.75 13.09 23.58
CA GLY A 176 11.04 13.53 22.22
C GLY A 176 11.11 15.04 22.02
N THR A 177 11.93 15.76 22.79
CA THR A 177 12.51 17.03 22.31
C THR A 177 13.96 16.83 21.86
N VAL A 178 14.21 15.79 21.08
CA VAL A 178 15.25 15.90 20.05
C VAL A 178 14.54 16.39 18.80
N VAL A 179 14.17 17.68 18.83
CA VAL A 179 13.90 18.41 17.59
C VAL A 179 15.20 18.28 16.81
N TYR A 180 15.23 17.40 15.80
CA TYR A 180 16.33 17.35 14.85
C TYR A 180 16.34 18.72 14.17
N LYS A 181 17.10 19.66 14.73
CA LYS A 181 17.27 21.00 14.20
C LYS A 181 17.84 20.84 12.81
N TRP A 182 16.98 21.06 11.81
CA TRP A 182 17.28 21.01 10.38
C TRP A 182 18.50 21.87 9.99
N GLU A 183 18.78 22.89 10.81
CA GLU A 183 19.92 23.82 10.69
C GLU A 183 21.30 23.16 10.85
N ARG A 184 21.42 21.96 11.43
CA ARG A 184 22.71 21.24 11.46
C ARG A 184 23.11 20.63 10.12
N PHE A 185 22.15 20.40 9.21
CA PHE A 185 22.42 19.73 7.93
C PHE A 185 22.76 20.69 6.79
N PHE A 186 22.36 21.96 6.90
CA PHE A 186 22.65 22.97 5.88
C PHE A 186 23.42 24.12 6.52
N HIS A 187 24.76 24.05 6.48
CA HIS A 187 25.59 25.22 6.68
C HIS A 187 25.18 26.27 5.64
N ARG A 188 24.45 27.30 6.06
CA ARG A 188 24.35 28.54 5.28
C ARG A 188 25.78 29.02 5.09
N LYS A 189 26.27 29.01 3.85
CA LYS A 189 27.40 29.87 3.50
C LYS A 189 26.95 31.30 3.79
N ALA A 190 27.59 31.94 4.76
CA ALA A 190 27.45 33.37 4.96
C ALA A 190 27.90 34.07 3.68
N VAL A 191 27.03 34.95 3.18
CA VAL A 191 27.39 36.02 2.24
C VAL A 191 27.57 37.28 3.08
#